data_AF-A0A8R1DRL7-F1
#
_entry.id   AF-A0A8R1DRL7-F1
#
_cell.length_a   1.000
_cell.length_b   1.000
_cell.length_c   1.000
_cell.angle_alpha   90.00
_cell.angle_beta   90.00
_cell.angle_gamma   90.00
#
_symmetry.space_group_name_H-M   'P 1'
#
loop_
_entity.id
_entity.type
_entity.pdbx_description
1 polymer ?
#
loop_
_entity_poly.entity_id
_entity_poly.type
_entity_poly.pdbx_seq_one_letter_code
_entity_poly.pdbx_strand_id
1 'polypeptide(L)'
;MSTGNVTVEISGDVNIFLSKIIFAPAIFAMCINVFHIFIISRRSVMPSSTNAILTGIAFSDIIFALYYVKSGIHALLITGLDKCESAASYEMVVLDWVLAAITDCFRRSSTWLCLFLAVVRTISVKKVLDKSFSFLSNAKFGWKVSSIIIFISSLLTVAYVFRYQIEDVGDIQ
;
A
#
# COMPACT_ATOMS: atom_id res chain seq x y z
N MET A 1 5.44 -33.60 -17.19
CA MET A 1 6.49 -33.14 -16.24
C MET A 1 7.43 -32.11 -16.91
N SER A 2 6.89 -31.13 -17.66
CA SER A 2 7.67 -30.07 -18.34
C SER A 2 6.98 -28.69 -18.32
N THR A 3 5.70 -28.65 -17.90
CA THR A 3 4.91 -27.43 -17.81
C THR A 3 5.32 -26.52 -16.65
N GLY A 4 5.89 -27.06 -15.56
CA GLY A 4 6.28 -26.29 -14.37
C GLY A 4 7.43 -25.30 -14.63
N ASN A 5 8.49 -25.74 -15.31
CA ASN A 5 9.66 -24.88 -15.57
C ASN A 5 9.31 -23.71 -16.50
N VAL A 6 8.53 -23.96 -17.55
CA VAL A 6 8.09 -22.92 -18.49
C VAL A 6 7.17 -21.91 -17.82
N THR A 7 6.26 -22.34 -16.94
CA THR A 7 5.40 -21.41 -16.20
C THR A 7 6.15 -20.53 -15.21
N VAL A 8 7.20 -21.09 -14.57
CA VAL A 8 8.04 -20.34 -13.62
C VAL A 8 8.92 -19.33 -14.36
N GLU A 9 9.51 -19.70 -15.50
CA GLU A 9 10.29 -18.78 -16.35
C GLU A 9 9.42 -17.62 -16.90
N ILE A 10 8.25 -17.92 -17.47
CA ILE A 10 7.33 -16.89 -17.98
C ILE A 10 6.86 -15.98 -16.82
N SER A 11 6.57 -16.55 -15.64
CA SER A 11 6.21 -15.74 -14.47
C SER A 11 7.35 -14.86 -13.98
N GLY A 12 8.59 -15.33 -14.06
CA GLY A 12 9.80 -14.58 -13.70
C GLY A 12 10.04 -13.39 -14.64
N ASP A 13 10.02 -13.64 -15.94
CA ASP A 13 10.25 -12.61 -16.97
C ASP A 13 9.17 -11.52 -16.95
N VAL A 14 7.90 -11.91 -16.77
CA VAL A 14 6.78 -10.97 -16.63
C VAL A 14 6.95 -10.13 -15.36
N ASN A 15 7.33 -10.71 -14.22
CA ASN A 15 7.56 -9.96 -12.97
C ASN A 15 8.72 -8.96 -13.09
N ILE A 16 9.81 -9.34 -13.78
CA ILE A 16 10.93 -8.44 -14.04
C ILE A 16 10.52 -7.29 -14.97
N PHE A 17 9.75 -7.58 -16.01
CA PHE A 17 9.23 -6.55 -16.91
C PHE A 17 8.27 -5.58 -16.21
N LEU A 18 7.32 -6.12 -15.44
CA LEU A 18 6.35 -5.33 -14.67
C LEU A 18 7.04 -4.47 -13.61
N SER A 19 7.99 -5.02 -12.86
CA SER A 19 8.73 -4.25 -11.84
C SER A 19 9.48 -3.05 -12.45
N LYS A 20 10.06 -3.20 -13.64
CA LYS A 20 10.68 -2.08 -14.38
C LYS A 20 9.67 -1.01 -14.80
N ILE A 21 8.51 -1.41 -15.31
CA ILE A 21 7.45 -0.46 -15.71
C ILE A 21 6.87 0.29 -14.52
N ILE A 22 6.63 -0.41 -13.41
CA ILE A 22 5.98 0.14 -12.21
C ILE A 22 6.93 1.01 -11.39
N PHE A 23 8.25 0.83 -11.56
CA PHE A 23 9.26 1.55 -10.79
C PHE A 23 9.19 3.08 -10.93
N ALA A 24 9.17 3.60 -12.16
CA ALA A 24 9.10 5.04 -12.41
C ALA A 24 7.83 5.71 -11.83
N PRO A 25 6.60 5.20 -12.07
CA PRO A 25 5.40 5.77 -11.46
C PRO A 25 5.38 5.60 -9.93
N ALA A 26 5.99 4.55 -9.36
CA ALA A 26 6.08 4.40 -7.91
C ALA A 26 6.93 5.51 -7.26
N ILE A 27 8.07 5.88 -7.85
CA ILE A 27 8.88 7.02 -7.38
C ILE A 27 8.07 8.32 -7.44
N PHE A 28 7.38 8.55 -8.56
CA PHE A 28 6.56 9.74 -8.73
C PHE A 28 5.41 9.81 -7.70
N ALA A 29 4.72 8.70 -7.50
CA ALA A 29 3.64 8.58 -6.51
C ALA A 29 4.16 8.83 -5.09
N MET A 30 5.34 8.31 -4.74
CA MET A 30 5.97 8.57 -3.45
C MET A 30 6.25 10.07 -3.27
N CYS A 31 6.88 10.72 -4.24
CA CYS A 31 7.20 12.16 -4.18
C CYS A 31 5.94 13.03 -4.02
N ILE A 32 4.89 12.76 -4.83
CA ILE A 32 3.62 13.48 -4.74
C ILE A 32 2.99 13.32 -3.36
N ASN A 33 2.89 12.09 -2.86
CA ASN A 33 2.21 11.84 -1.59
C ASN A 33 2.99 12.41 -0.39
N VAL A 34 4.33 12.40 -0.43
CA VAL A 34 5.16 13.07 0.57
C VAL A 34 4.92 14.58 0.55
N PHE A 35 4.92 15.20 -0.64
CA PHE A 35 4.65 16.63 -0.78
C PHE A 35 3.23 16.99 -0.32
N HIS A 36 2.26 16.12 -0.60
CA HIS A 36 0.88 16.27 -0.17
C HIS A 36 0.75 16.24 1.35
N ILE A 37 1.39 15.28 2.03
CA ILE A 37 1.45 15.25 3.51
C ILE A 37 2.12 16.52 4.03
N PHE A 38 3.24 16.95 3.43
CA PHE A 38 3.95 18.14 3.87
C PHE A 38 3.09 19.42 3.79
N ILE A 39 2.29 19.57 2.73
CA ILE A 39 1.35 20.69 2.60
C ILE A 39 0.22 20.59 3.61
N ILE A 40 -0.43 19.43 3.70
CA ILE A 40 -1.64 19.26 4.53
C ILE A 40 -1.32 19.25 6.03
N SER A 41 -0.15 18.75 6.42
CA SER A 41 0.30 18.70 7.81
C SER A 41 0.51 20.09 8.42
N ARG A 42 0.51 21.17 7.62
CA ARG A 42 0.53 22.52 8.15
C ARG A 42 -0.75 22.75 8.98
N ARG A 43 -0.59 23.09 10.25
CA ARG A 43 -1.69 23.25 11.24
C ARG A 43 -2.80 24.21 10.78
N SER A 44 -2.47 25.17 9.92
CA SER A 44 -3.44 26.10 9.31
C SER A 44 -4.40 25.44 8.32
N VAL A 45 -4.00 24.32 7.69
CA VAL A 45 -4.76 23.60 6.66
C VAL A 45 -5.38 22.32 7.23
N MET A 46 -4.90 21.79 8.34
CA MET A 46 -5.38 20.53 8.93
C MET A 46 -6.75 20.54 9.68
N PRO A 47 -7.51 21.64 9.92
CA PRO A 47 -8.63 21.56 10.87
C PRO A 47 -9.82 20.74 10.38
N SER A 48 -9.89 20.38 9.09
CA SER A 48 -11.03 19.66 8.50
C SER A 48 -10.92 18.13 8.57
N SER A 49 -12.05 17.42 8.71
CA SER A 49 -12.09 15.95 8.58
C SER A 49 -11.60 15.48 7.22
N THR A 50 -11.94 16.21 6.16
CA THR A 50 -11.51 15.95 4.80
C THR A 50 -9.98 15.87 4.75
N ASN A 51 -9.30 16.85 5.33
CA ASN A 51 -7.85 16.93 5.30
C ASN A 51 -7.21 15.81 6.14
N ALA A 52 -7.81 15.43 7.26
CA ALA A 52 -7.37 14.26 8.03
C ALA A 52 -7.51 12.93 7.25
N ILE A 53 -8.60 12.75 6.49
CA ILE A 53 -8.79 11.57 5.63
C ILE A 53 -7.77 11.59 4.47
N LEU A 54 -7.56 12.75 3.83
CA LEU A 54 -6.54 12.93 2.79
C LEU A 54 -5.13 12.58 3.27
N THR A 55 -4.78 12.92 4.52
CA THR A 55 -3.51 12.52 5.12
C THR A 55 -3.40 10.99 5.24
N GLY A 56 -4.48 10.31 5.66
CA GLY A 56 -4.51 8.85 5.74
C GLY A 56 -4.35 8.16 4.38
N ILE A 57 -4.96 8.72 3.32
CA ILE A 57 -4.78 8.24 1.94
C ILE A 57 -3.33 8.38 1.51
N ALA A 58 -2.75 9.57 1.64
CA ALA A 58 -1.39 9.83 1.22
C ALA A 58 -0.37 8.97 1.99
N PHE A 59 -0.60 8.71 3.28
CA PHE A 59 0.23 7.80 4.07
C PHE A 59 0.14 6.36 3.55
N SER A 60 -1.06 5.89 3.23
CA SER A 60 -1.28 4.56 2.66
C SER A 60 -0.60 4.40 1.29
N ASP A 61 -0.68 5.42 0.45
CA ASP A 61 -0.09 5.43 -0.88
C ASP A 61 1.45 5.49 -0.83
N ILE A 62 2.05 6.13 0.18
CA ILE A 62 3.51 6.10 0.40
C ILE A 62 3.96 4.68 0.74
N ILE A 63 3.29 4.00 1.67
CA ILE A 63 3.63 2.62 2.04
C ILE A 63 3.54 1.71 0.80
N PHE A 64 2.48 1.87 0.01
CA PHE A 64 2.32 1.15 -1.24
C PHE A 64 3.46 1.44 -2.22
N ALA A 65 3.77 2.71 -2.47
CA ALA A 65 4.85 3.10 -3.38
C ALA A 65 6.23 2.59 -2.93
N LEU A 66 6.52 2.60 -1.62
CA LEU A 66 7.78 2.10 -1.06
C LEU A 66 8.02 0.62 -1.39
N TYR A 67 6.98 -0.22 -1.33
CA TYR A 67 7.09 -1.64 -1.68
C TYR A 67 7.50 -1.84 -3.15
N TYR A 68 6.89 -1.09 -4.08
CA TYR A 68 7.24 -1.19 -5.50
C TYR A 68 8.58 -0.55 -5.84
N VAL A 69 9.00 0.50 -5.12
CA VAL A 69 10.35 1.05 -5.25
C VAL A 69 11.38 0.01 -4.81
N LYS A 70 11.17 -0.68 -3.68
CA LYS A 70 12.02 -1.80 -3.24
C LYS A 70 12.10 -2.89 -4.32
N SER A 71 10.95 -3.32 -4.83
CA SER A 71 10.86 -4.35 -5.88
C SER A 71 11.60 -3.94 -7.16
N GLY A 72 11.44 -2.69 -7.60
CA GLY A 72 12.12 -2.17 -8.79
C GLY A 72 13.64 -2.02 -8.63
N ILE A 73 14.11 -1.59 -7.45
CA ILE A 73 15.56 -1.56 -7.14
C ILE A 73 16.14 -2.96 -7.19
N HIS A 74 15.47 -3.93 -6.57
CA HIS A 74 15.89 -5.33 -6.59
C HIS A 74 15.99 -5.88 -8.02
N ALA A 75 14.98 -5.62 -8.86
CA ALA A 75 14.99 -6.01 -10.26
C ALA A 75 16.13 -5.35 -11.07
N LEU A 76 16.43 -4.07 -10.82
CA LEU A 76 17.55 -3.38 -11.47
C LEU A 76 18.90 -3.99 -11.08
N LEU A 77 19.11 -4.28 -9.80
CA LEU A 77 20.35 -4.86 -9.27
C LEU A 77 20.59 -6.27 -9.81
N ILE A 78 19.55 -7.13 -9.84
CA ILE A 78 19.65 -8.50 -10.39
C ILE A 78 19.95 -8.49 -11.89
N THR A 79 19.43 -7.52 -12.64
CA THR A 79 19.75 -7.44 -14.08
C THR A 79 21.14 -6.87 -14.39
N GLY A 80 21.81 -6.27 -13.40
CA GLY A 80 23.12 -5.63 -13.56
C GLY A 80 24.31 -6.42 -12.99
N LEU A 81 24.07 -7.42 -12.14
CA LEU A 81 25.08 -8.30 -11.55
C LEU A 81 24.78 -9.75 -11.94
N ASP A 82 25.80 -10.56 -12.22
CA ASP A 82 25.64 -11.96 -12.66
C ASP A 82 24.62 -12.74 -11.80
N LYS A 83 23.81 -13.58 -12.46
CA LYS A 83 22.60 -14.30 -11.97
C LYS A 83 22.80 -15.27 -10.78
N CYS A 84 23.86 -15.14 -10.00
CA CYS A 84 24.03 -15.92 -8.78
C CYS A 84 23.14 -15.34 -7.67
N GLU A 85 21.86 -15.73 -7.72
CA GLU A 85 20.86 -15.51 -6.68
C GLU A 85 21.41 -16.07 -5.36
N SER A 86 21.80 -15.17 -4.45
CA SER A 86 22.14 -15.55 -3.09
C SER A 86 20.90 -16.19 -2.48
N ALA A 87 21.01 -17.45 -2.03
CA ALA A 87 19.92 -18.14 -1.34
C ALA A 87 19.34 -17.20 -0.28
N ALA A 88 18.12 -16.69 -0.54
CA ALA A 88 17.50 -15.73 0.34
C ALA A 88 17.35 -16.39 1.71
N SER A 89 17.87 -15.75 2.76
CA SER A 89 17.69 -16.28 4.10
C SER A 89 16.20 -16.36 4.42
N TYR A 90 15.80 -17.35 5.21
CA TYR A 90 14.42 -17.51 5.67
C TYR A 90 13.85 -16.19 6.23
N GLU A 91 14.67 -15.43 6.97
CA GLU A 91 14.32 -14.12 7.50
C GLU A 91 13.93 -13.10 6.42
N MET A 92 14.64 -13.07 5.29
CA MET A 92 14.34 -12.15 4.18
C MET A 92 13.03 -12.50 3.50
N VAL A 93 12.72 -13.80 3.37
CA VAL A 93 11.44 -14.29 2.83
C VAL A 93 10.27 -13.90 3.75
N VAL A 94 10.42 -14.13 5.06
CA VAL A 94 9.39 -13.75 6.04
C VAL A 94 9.18 -12.24 6.06
N LEU A 95 10.25 -11.43 6.02
CA LEU A 95 10.14 -9.98 5.95
C LEU A 95 9.44 -9.50 4.69
N ASP A 96 9.75 -10.08 3.53
CA ASP A 96 9.10 -9.71 2.27
C ASP A 96 7.60 -10.07 2.28
N TRP A 97 7.25 -11.23 2.84
CA TRP A 97 5.88 -11.66 3.01
C TRP A 97 5.08 -10.74 3.95
N VAL A 98 5.67 -10.35 5.08
CA VAL A 98 5.07 -9.38 6.01
C VAL A 98 4.89 -8.01 5.35
N LEU A 99 5.89 -7.53 4.62
CA LEU A 99 5.82 -6.26 3.88
C LEU A 99 4.74 -6.29 2.80
N ALA A 100 4.60 -7.41 2.07
CA ALA A 100 3.55 -7.60 1.09
C ALA A 100 2.15 -7.56 1.74
N ALA A 101 1.97 -8.24 2.89
CA ALA A 101 0.73 -8.21 3.65
C ALA A 101 0.38 -6.79 4.13
N ILE A 102 1.35 -6.05 4.66
CA ILE A 102 1.18 -4.65 5.07
C ILE A 102 0.76 -3.80 3.87
N THR A 103 1.45 -3.95 2.74
CA THR A 103 1.18 -3.21 1.49
C THR A 103 -0.25 -3.44 1.00
N ASP A 104 -0.70 -4.69 1.02
CA ASP A 104 -2.07 -5.05 0.64
C ASP A 104 -3.12 -4.45 1.59
N CYS A 105 -2.83 -4.42 2.89
CA CYS A 105 -3.67 -3.76 3.89
C CYS A 105 -3.83 -2.27 3.59
N PHE A 106 -2.72 -1.56 3.38
CA PHE A 106 -2.73 -0.11 3.13
C PHE A 106 -3.32 0.24 1.76
N ARG A 107 -3.10 -0.57 0.72
CA ARG A 107 -3.78 -0.40 -0.58
C ARG A 107 -5.30 -0.49 -0.43
N ARG A 108 -5.78 -1.50 0.31
CA ARG A 108 -7.20 -1.70 0.58
C ARG A 108 -7.78 -0.54 1.39
N SER A 109 -7.10 -0.10 2.45
CA SER A 109 -7.57 1.03 3.25
C SER A 109 -7.63 2.32 2.44
N SER A 110 -6.64 2.60 1.57
CA SER A 110 -6.64 3.79 0.71
C SER A 110 -7.91 3.88 -0.15
N THR A 111 -8.35 2.76 -0.74
CA THR A 111 -9.57 2.72 -1.57
C THR A 111 -10.83 3.03 -0.75
N TRP A 112 -10.96 2.45 0.44
CA TRP A 112 -12.07 2.74 1.34
C TRP A 112 -12.03 4.19 1.82
N LEU A 113 -10.85 4.73 2.15
CA LEU A 113 -10.69 6.11 2.54
C LEU A 113 -11.11 7.09 1.44
N CYS A 114 -10.77 6.81 0.19
CA CYS A 114 -11.23 7.59 -0.97
C CYS A 114 -12.75 7.60 -1.09
N LEU A 115 -13.41 6.45 -0.87
CA LEU A 115 -14.87 6.37 -0.85
C LEU A 115 -15.47 7.21 0.28
N PHE A 116 -14.96 7.05 1.51
CA PHE A 116 -15.44 7.82 2.66
C PHE A 116 -15.18 9.32 2.50
N LEU A 117 -14.06 9.70 1.89
CA LEU A 117 -13.76 11.08 1.53
C LEU A 117 -14.81 11.66 0.59
N ALA A 118 -15.17 10.93 -0.48
CA ALA A 118 -16.19 11.34 -1.43
C ALA A 118 -17.57 11.51 -0.75
N VAL A 119 -17.93 10.59 0.14
CA VAL A 119 -19.17 10.66 0.92
C VAL A 119 -19.17 11.88 1.86
N VAL A 120 -18.12 12.05 2.66
CA VAL A 120 -17.98 13.18 3.59
C VAL A 120 -18.05 14.51 2.86
N ARG A 121 -17.37 14.64 1.71
CA ARG A 121 -17.39 15.85 0.88
C ARG A 121 -18.77 16.12 0.27
N THR A 122 -19.46 15.07 -0.17
CA THR A 122 -20.81 15.21 -0.75
C THR A 122 -21.82 15.66 0.30
N ILE A 123 -21.76 15.06 1.50
CA ILE A 123 -22.65 15.43 2.61
C ILE A 123 -22.33 16.85 3.09
N SER A 124 -21.05 17.21 3.26
CA SER A 124 -20.67 18.54 3.75
C SER A 124 -21.14 19.68 2.82
N VAL A 125 -21.09 19.48 1.50
CA VAL A 125 -21.60 20.46 0.52
C VAL A 125 -23.13 20.51 0.54
N LYS A 126 -23.82 19.37 0.58
CA LYS A 126 -25.30 19.33 0.57
C LYS A 126 -25.95 19.77 1.89
N LYS A 127 -25.26 19.63 3.02
CA LYS A 127 -25.77 19.87 4.37
C LYS A 127 -25.03 20.98 5.10
N VAL A 128 -24.43 21.92 4.36
CA VAL A 128 -23.57 22.99 4.90
C VAL A 128 -24.28 23.89 5.94
N LEU A 129 -25.60 24.06 5.84
CA LEU A 129 -26.41 24.89 6.76
C LEU A 129 -26.97 24.12 7.97
N ASP A 130 -26.85 22.79 7.96
CA ASP A 130 -27.40 21.94 9.01
C ASP A 130 -26.36 21.73 10.11
N LYS A 131 -26.63 22.29 11.30
CA LYS A 131 -25.75 22.18 12.47
C LYS A 131 -25.51 20.73 12.89
N SER A 132 -26.41 19.81 12.55
CA SER A 132 -26.26 18.37 12.82
C SER A 132 -25.03 17.75 12.12
N PHE A 133 -24.54 18.35 11.03
CA PHE A 133 -23.39 17.82 10.25
C PHE A 133 -22.09 18.58 10.49
N SER A 134 -22.07 19.51 11.45
CA SER A 134 -20.87 20.27 11.83
C SER A 134 -19.70 19.37 12.29
N PHE A 135 -20.00 18.15 12.78
CA PHE A 135 -18.97 17.19 13.17
C PHE A 135 -18.13 16.67 11.98
N LEU A 136 -18.66 16.67 10.75
CA LEU A 136 -17.91 16.30 9.54
C LEU A 136 -16.82 17.32 9.23
N SER A 137 -16.88 18.52 9.82
CA SER A 137 -15.81 19.51 9.70
C SER A 137 -14.66 19.23 10.68
N ASN A 138 -14.84 18.39 11.70
CA ASN A 138 -13.80 18.18 12.70
C ASN A 138 -12.74 17.16 12.23
N ALA A 139 -11.46 17.55 12.23
CA ALA A 139 -10.33 16.65 11.96
C ALA A 139 -10.36 15.35 12.79
N LYS A 140 -10.82 15.41 14.05
CA LYS A 140 -10.97 14.24 14.93
C LYS A 140 -11.88 13.15 14.33
N PHE A 141 -12.93 13.54 13.62
CA PHE A 141 -13.81 12.60 12.95
C PHE A 141 -13.06 11.88 11.82
N GLY A 142 -12.30 12.61 11.01
CA GLY A 142 -11.49 12.04 9.94
C GLY A 142 -10.46 11.04 10.44
N TRP A 143 -9.74 11.36 11.52
CA TRP A 143 -8.79 10.41 12.14
C TRP A 143 -9.48 9.15 12.67
N LYS A 144 -10.66 9.28 13.31
CA LYS A 144 -11.44 8.12 13.74
C LYS A 144 -11.83 7.22 12.58
N VAL A 145 -12.34 7.81 11.49
CA VAL A 145 -12.71 7.08 10.27
C VAL A 145 -11.48 6.36 9.69
N SER A 146 -10.35 7.05 9.60
CA SER A 146 -9.08 6.48 9.12
C SER A 146 -8.63 5.28 9.95
N SER A 147 -8.61 5.39 11.27
CA SER A 147 -8.23 4.29 12.16
C SER A 147 -9.14 3.07 12.03
N ILE A 148 -10.47 3.28 11.93
CA ILE A 148 -11.43 2.19 11.79
C ILE A 148 -11.24 1.43 10.48
N ILE A 149 -11.04 2.14 9.37
CA ILE A 149 -10.85 1.53 8.05
C ILE A 149 -9.56 0.72 7.99
N ILE A 150 -8.47 1.24 8.56
CA ILE A 150 -7.19 0.51 8.65
C ILE A 150 -7.35 -0.73 9.51
N PHE A 151 -8.05 -0.64 10.65
CA PHE A 151 -8.30 -1.78 11.53
C PHE A 151 -9.09 -2.90 10.81
N ILE A 152 -10.19 -2.55 10.15
CA ILE A 152 -11.00 -3.53 9.39
C ILE A 152 -10.16 -4.14 8.24
N SER A 153 -9.39 -3.32 7.53
CA SER A 153 -8.53 -3.79 6.44
C SER A 153 -7.46 -4.76 6.94
N SER A 154 -6.87 -4.47 8.11
CA SER A 154 -5.88 -5.32 8.76
C SER A 154 -6.46 -6.67 9.17
N LEU A 155 -7.66 -6.71 9.76
CA LEU A 155 -8.34 -7.97 10.09
C LEU A 155 -8.56 -8.84 8.85
N LEU A 156 -9.00 -8.24 7.74
CA LEU A 156 -9.19 -8.95 6.48
C LEU A 156 -7.87 -9.45 5.89
N THR A 157 -6.80 -8.68 6.00
CA THR A 157 -5.46 -9.11 5.58
C THR A 157 -4.97 -10.28 6.41
N VAL A 158 -5.10 -10.22 7.74
CA VAL A 158 -4.72 -11.31 8.65
C VAL A 158 -5.49 -12.58 8.30
N ALA A 159 -6.81 -12.50 8.11
CA ALA A 159 -7.63 -13.64 7.69
C ALA A 159 -7.19 -14.23 6.34
N TYR A 160 -6.72 -13.40 5.41
CA TYR A 160 -6.19 -13.84 4.12
C TYR A 160 -4.82 -14.50 4.25
N VAL A 161 -3.92 -13.92 5.03
CA VAL A 161 -2.56 -14.41 5.27
C VAL A 161 -2.57 -15.79 5.94
N PHE A 162 -3.47 -16.03 6.90
CA PHE A 162 -3.65 -17.34 7.54
C PHE A 162 -4.03 -18.47 6.57
N ARG A 163 -4.51 -18.15 5.37
CA ARG A 163 -4.82 -19.15 4.34
C ARG A 163 -3.56 -19.70 3.65
N TYR A 164 -2.45 -18.98 3.71
CA TYR A 164 -1.20 -19.37 3.06
C TYR A 164 -0.28 -20.07 4.08
N GLN A 165 0.19 -21.26 3.73
CA GLN A 165 1.29 -21.91 4.43
C GLN A 165 2.58 -21.69 3.64
N ILE A 166 3.66 -21.34 4.34
CA ILE A 166 5.00 -21.31 3.75
C ILE A 166 5.48 -22.76 3.76
N GLU A 167 5.56 -23.37 2.58
CA GLU A 167 6.13 -24.71 2.42
C GLU A 167 7.65 -24.59 2.23
N ASP A 168 8.42 -25.24 3.11
CA ASP A 168 9.86 -25.39 2.91
C ASP A 168 10.07 -26.39 1.76
N VAL A 169 10.70 -25.93 0.68
CA VAL A 169 11.18 -26.83 -0.38
C VAL A 169 12.36 -27.60 0.20
N GLY A 170 12.07 -28.78 0.77
CA GLY A 170 13.09 -29.68 1.31
C GLY A 170 14.15 -29.99 0.25
N ASP A 171 15.41 -30.06 0.69
CA ASP A 171 16.58 -30.32 -0.15
C ASP A 171 16.31 -31.47 -1.12
N ILE A 172 16.45 -31.17 -2.41
CA ILE A 172 16.39 -32.17 -3.48
C ILE A 172 17.58 -33.11 -3.27
N GLN A 173 17.34 -34.29 -2.67
CA GLN A 173 18.30 -35.40 -2.63
C GLN A 173 18.41 -36.08 -3.99
#